data_AF-G2IHM8-F1
#
_entry.id   AF-G2IHM8-F1
#
_cell.length_a   1.000
_cell.length_b   1.000
_cell.length_c   1.000
_cell.angle_alpha   90.00
_cell.angle_beta   90.00
_cell.angle_gamma   90.00
#
_symmetry.space_group_name_H-M   'P 1'
#
loop_
_entity.id
_entity.type
_entity.pdbx_description
1 polymer ?
#
loop_
_entity_poly.entity_id
_entity_poly.type
_entity_poly.pdbx_seq_one_letter_code
_entity_poly.pdbx_strand_id
1 'polypeptide(L)'
;MRKKVSNIIVSVSLCLSSFFSFNFINVNANEMMVSESNQESTSFDDFLAKVEKIDINYLDEESKNSYNESFKKISEIYKQKNKFYSEKELHIRTKIYWAFIKGMYYGDKNMIEGLKYLELTPIEITNVLTTANPKLIGADAELFKLSLSVLITDQSRLNAEEKIIYDKIDRYIRNKFKDLTEDKIREAVNLIWAINQIDLSNCSLEDKINVLNAISLNLDSFQDIKFLTLRGSNDEIISDIYKMVLLRDADEDGKKYWESEFEGLKKEGKSSEESINEIINKMKSDIEYKNLVSKFKA
;
A
#
# COMPACT_ATOMS: atom_id res chain seq x y z
N MET A 1 24.47 2.24 3.50
CA MET A 1 23.48 2.41 2.40
C MET A 1 23.79 1.57 1.15
N ARG A 2 24.85 1.83 0.38
CA ARG A 2 25.00 1.31 -1.01
C ARG A 2 24.95 -0.22 -1.22
N LYS A 3 25.31 -1.06 -0.24
CA LYS A 3 25.21 -2.53 -0.34
C LYS A 3 23.89 -3.11 0.20
N LYS A 4 23.23 -2.42 1.14
CA LYS A 4 22.02 -2.94 1.82
C LYS A 4 20.79 -2.88 0.92
N VAL A 5 20.57 -1.75 0.22
CA VAL A 5 19.43 -1.59 -0.70
C VAL A 5 19.53 -2.46 -1.97
N SER A 6 20.74 -2.89 -2.34
CA SER A 6 20.96 -3.79 -3.48
C SER A 6 20.39 -5.19 -3.26
N ASN A 7 20.44 -5.69 -2.02
CA ASN A 7 19.90 -7.01 -1.68
C ASN A 7 18.36 -6.97 -1.55
N ILE A 8 17.78 -5.80 -1.30
CA ILE A 8 16.34 -5.61 -1.15
C ILE A 8 15.61 -5.92 -2.46
N ILE A 9 16.05 -5.36 -3.59
CA ILE A 9 15.27 -5.44 -4.84
C ILE A 9 15.30 -6.83 -5.47
N VAL A 10 16.40 -7.57 -5.28
CA VAL A 10 16.50 -8.99 -5.72
C VAL A 10 15.58 -9.87 -4.86
N SER A 11 15.55 -9.67 -3.54
CA SER A 11 14.67 -10.46 -2.66
C SER A 11 13.20 -10.13 -2.84
N VAL A 12 12.83 -8.85 -2.98
CA VAL A 12 11.41 -8.44 -3.03
C VAL A 12 10.80 -8.67 -4.42
N SER A 13 11.58 -8.64 -5.51
CA SER A 13 11.10 -9.06 -6.85
C SER A 13 10.72 -10.55 -6.91
N LEU A 14 11.31 -11.40 -6.04
CA LEU A 14 10.94 -12.81 -5.89
C LEU A 14 9.69 -13.00 -5.01
N CYS A 15 9.36 -12.05 -4.13
CA CYS A 15 8.22 -12.15 -3.22
C CYS A 15 6.87 -11.80 -3.87
N LEU A 16 6.85 -11.04 -4.96
CA LEU A 16 5.59 -10.61 -5.59
C LEU A 16 4.72 -11.80 -6.01
N SER A 17 5.30 -12.89 -6.51
CA SER A 17 4.54 -14.12 -6.81
C SER A 17 3.94 -14.80 -5.58
N SER A 18 4.58 -14.70 -4.40
CA SER A 18 4.05 -15.24 -3.14
C SER A 18 2.99 -14.35 -2.50
N PHE A 19 3.01 -13.03 -2.74
CA PHE A 19 1.98 -12.10 -2.26
C PHE A 19 0.60 -12.36 -2.87
N PHE A 20 0.53 -13.02 -4.03
CA PHE A 20 -0.76 -13.36 -4.66
C PHE A 20 -1.40 -14.63 -4.10
N SER A 21 -0.75 -15.31 -3.15
CA SER A 21 -1.28 -16.53 -2.51
C SER A 21 -2.07 -16.28 -1.22
N PHE A 22 -2.32 -15.03 -0.84
CA PHE A 22 -3.09 -14.73 0.37
C PHE A 22 -4.58 -15.06 0.18
N ASN A 23 -5.02 -16.15 0.79
CA ASN A 23 -6.43 -16.45 1.04
C ASN A 23 -6.99 -15.50 2.12
N PHE A 24 -7.14 -14.21 1.81
CA PHE A 24 -7.56 -13.19 2.78
C PHE A 24 -8.98 -13.40 3.34
N ILE A 25 -9.84 -14.16 2.65
CA ILE A 25 -11.24 -14.31 3.04
C ILE A 25 -11.73 -15.71 2.67
N ASN A 26 -11.72 -16.63 3.63
CA ASN A 26 -12.39 -17.92 3.49
C ASN A 26 -13.90 -17.72 3.75
N VAL A 27 -14.58 -17.06 2.81
CA VAL A 27 -16.05 -17.01 2.81
C VAL A 27 -16.51 -18.06 1.82
N ASN A 28 -17.25 -19.04 2.33
CA ASN A 28 -17.91 -20.09 1.55
C ASN A 28 -18.95 -19.48 0.61
N ALA A 29 -18.51 -18.85 -0.47
CA ALA A 29 -19.37 -18.65 -1.62
C ALA A 29 -19.73 -20.04 -2.15
N ASN A 30 -21.03 -20.32 -2.33
CA ASN A 30 -21.49 -21.60 -2.88
C ASN A 30 -20.65 -21.99 -4.11
N GLU A 31 -20.05 -23.18 -4.08
CA GLU A 31 -19.19 -23.71 -5.15
C GLU A 31 -19.86 -23.66 -6.55
N MET A 32 -21.20 -23.59 -6.59
CA MET A 32 -21.98 -23.48 -7.82
C MET A 32 -21.76 -22.19 -8.63
N MET A 33 -21.23 -21.10 -8.05
CA MET A 33 -20.92 -19.88 -8.84
C MET A 33 -19.55 -19.91 -9.54
N VAL A 34 -18.66 -20.84 -9.17
CA VAL A 34 -17.27 -20.85 -9.61
C VAL A 34 -17.04 -21.75 -10.85
N SER A 35 -17.99 -22.64 -11.17
CA SER A 35 -17.78 -23.70 -12.16
C SER A 35 -17.82 -23.26 -13.64
N GLU A 36 -18.29 -22.05 -13.98
CA GLU A 36 -18.35 -21.57 -15.38
C GLU A 36 -17.31 -20.47 -15.74
N SER A 37 -16.51 -19.97 -14.79
CA SER A 37 -15.82 -18.67 -14.95
C SER A 37 -14.32 -18.71 -15.29
N ASN A 38 -13.71 -19.89 -15.45
CA ASN A 38 -12.25 -19.98 -15.66
C ASN A 38 -11.76 -19.70 -17.09
N GLN A 39 -12.65 -19.37 -18.04
CA GLN A 39 -12.17 -18.84 -19.32
C GLN A 39 -11.66 -17.42 -19.12
N GLU A 40 -10.42 -17.14 -19.49
CA GLU A 40 -9.89 -15.78 -19.55
C GLU A 40 -10.76 -14.92 -20.48
N SER A 41 -11.01 -13.66 -20.11
CA SER A 41 -11.67 -12.70 -21.00
C SER A 41 -10.73 -12.24 -22.11
N THR A 42 -11.25 -12.14 -23.34
CA THR A 42 -10.43 -11.75 -24.49
C THR A 42 -10.23 -10.24 -24.54
N SER A 43 -11.21 -9.47 -24.05
CA SER A 43 -11.22 -8.01 -23.93
C SER A 43 -11.76 -7.54 -22.58
N PHE A 44 -11.57 -6.25 -22.26
CA PHE A 44 -12.14 -5.65 -21.06
C PHE A 44 -13.68 -5.59 -21.09
N ASP A 45 -14.29 -5.41 -22.26
CA ASP A 45 -15.75 -5.45 -22.41
C ASP A 45 -16.30 -6.86 -22.09
N ASP A 46 -15.59 -7.92 -22.51
CA ASP A 46 -15.95 -9.30 -22.14
C ASP A 46 -15.86 -9.51 -20.63
N PHE A 47 -14.84 -8.93 -19.98
CA PHE A 47 -14.69 -8.97 -18.53
C PHE A 47 -15.87 -8.27 -17.83
N LEU A 48 -16.25 -7.06 -18.27
CA LEU A 48 -17.40 -6.35 -17.71
C LEU A 48 -18.69 -7.14 -17.89
N ALA A 49 -18.91 -7.75 -19.05
CA ALA A 49 -20.07 -8.60 -19.31
C ALA A 49 -20.09 -9.84 -18.41
N LYS A 50 -18.93 -10.44 -18.09
CA LYS A 50 -18.82 -11.54 -17.12
C LYS A 50 -19.16 -11.08 -15.70
N VAL A 51 -18.59 -9.96 -15.27
CA VAL A 51 -18.85 -9.41 -13.93
C VAL A 51 -20.31 -9.00 -13.77
N GLU A 52 -20.95 -8.44 -14.81
CA GLU A 52 -22.36 -8.06 -14.77
C GLU A 52 -23.28 -9.26 -14.50
N LYS A 53 -22.90 -10.46 -14.98
CA LYS A 53 -23.64 -11.73 -14.78
C LYS A 53 -23.54 -12.29 -13.36
N ILE A 54 -22.68 -11.77 -12.48
CA ILE A 54 -22.64 -12.21 -11.09
C ILE A 54 -24.00 -11.90 -10.44
N ASP A 55 -24.74 -12.95 -10.11
CA ASP A 55 -26.06 -12.82 -9.47
C ASP A 55 -25.93 -12.84 -7.94
N ILE A 56 -26.00 -11.65 -7.36
CA ILE A 56 -25.88 -11.41 -5.93
C ILE A 56 -27.01 -12.05 -5.11
N ASN A 57 -28.10 -12.50 -5.75
CA ASN A 57 -29.22 -13.12 -5.04
C ASN A 57 -28.93 -14.56 -4.59
N TYR A 58 -27.91 -15.21 -5.17
CA TYR A 58 -27.47 -16.55 -4.77
C TYR A 58 -26.39 -16.55 -3.68
N LEU A 59 -25.98 -15.36 -3.21
CA LEU A 59 -25.07 -15.22 -2.09
C LEU A 59 -25.76 -15.65 -0.79
N ASP A 60 -25.00 -16.27 0.10
CA ASP A 60 -25.43 -16.46 1.50
C ASP A 60 -25.66 -15.09 2.19
N GLU A 61 -26.34 -15.11 3.33
CA GLU A 61 -26.73 -13.88 4.02
C GLU A 61 -25.53 -13.01 4.42
N GLU A 62 -24.44 -13.62 4.88
CA GLU A 62 -23.22 -12.91 5.27
C GLU A 62 -22.55 -12.25 4.06
N SER A 63 -22.38 -12.99 2.97
CA SER A 63 -21.87 -12.49 1.68
C SER A 63 -22.74 -11.37 1.12
N LYS A 64 -24.07 -11.50 1.18
CA LYS A 64 -25.00 -10.48 0.69
C LYS A 64 -24.91 -9.19 1.52
N ASN A 65 -24.81 -9.32 2.83
CA ASN A 65 -24.62 -8.17 3.72
C ASN A 65 -23.30 -7.45 3.42
N SER A 66 -22.20 -8.19 3.27
CA SER A 66 -20.89 -7.62 2.96
C SER A 66 -20.85 -6.98 1.56
N TYR A 67 -21.56 -7.53 0.56
CA TYR A 67 -21.75 -6.88 -0.75
C TYR A 67 -22.51 -5.56 -0.62
N ASN A 68 -23.63 -5.54 0.14
CA ASN A 68 -24.44 -4.33 0.32
C ASN A 68 -23.70 -3.22 1.06
N GLU A 69 -22.93 -3.55 2.10
CA GLU A 69 -22.08 -2.58 2.79
C GLU A 69 -20.98 -2.05 1.86
N SER A 70 -20.40 -2.92 1.03
CA SER A 70 -19.42 -2.50 0.01
C SER A 70 -20.05 -1.53 -1.00
N PHE A 71 -21.26 -1.84 -1.51
CA PHE A 71 -22.00 -0.97 -2.42
C PHE A 71 -22.24 0.41 -1.81
N LYS A 72 -22.74 0.45 -0.57
CA LYS A 72 -23.02 1.68 0.17
C LYS A 72 -21.74 2.50 0.33
N LYS A 73 -20.65 1.87 0.77
CA LYS A 73 -19.38 2.57 1.03
C LYS A 73 -18.75 3.11 -0.25
N ILE A 74 -18.76 2.33 -1.33
CA ILE A 74 -18.28 2.77 -2.64
C ILE A 74 -19.11 3.97 -3.14
N SER A 75 -20.44 3.92 -3.00
CA SER A 75 -21.32 5.04 -3.36
C SER A 75 -21.00 6.32 -2.57
N GLU A 76 -20.76 6.19 -1.26
CA GLU A 76 -20.35 7.32 -0.40
C GLU A 76 -19.02 7.94 -0.85
N ILE A 77 -18.01 7.12 -1.15
CA ILE A 77 -16.70 7.59 -1.61
C ILE A 77 -16.83 8.37 -2.92
N TYR A 78 -17.62 7.88 -3.88
CA TYR A 78 -17.83 8.62 -5.14
C TYR A 78 -18.57 9.94 -4.93
N LYS A 79 -19.57 9.97 -4.05
CA LYS A 79 -20.25 11.23 -3.68
C LYS A 79 -19.29 12.24 -3.07
N GLN A 80 -18.40 11.81 -2.18
CA GLN A 80 -17.36 12.68 -1.60
C GLN A 80 -16.39 13.22 -2.65
N LYS A 81 -16.15 12.46 -3.72
CA LYS A 81 -15.35 12.86 -4.89
C LYS A 81 -16.11 13.68 -5.92
N ASN A 82 -17.39 14.03 -5.68
CA ASN A 82 -18.29 14.66 -6.65
C ASN A 82 -18.41 13.86 -7.96
N LYS A 83 -18.32 12.53 -7.88
CA LYS A 83 -18.53 11.62 -9.02
C LYS A 83 -19.90 10.97 -8.89
N PHE A 84 -20.71 11.12 -9.94
CA PHE A 84 -22.07 10.60 -9.98
C PHE A 84 -22.17 9.53 -11.06
N TYR A 85 -22.46 8.31 -10.62
CA TYR A 85 -22.66 7.15 -11.48
C TYR A 85 -24.12 6.74 -11.42
N SER A 86 -24.62 6.17 -12.53
CA SER A 86 -25.93 5.51 -12.51
C SER A 86 -25.92 4.33 -11.54
N GLU A 87 -27.11 3.94 -11.05
CA GLU A 87 -27.24 2.77 -10.17
C GLU A 87 -26.68 1.50 -10.81
N LYS A 88 -26.91 1.32 -12.12
CA LYS A 88 -26.34 0.22 -12.91
C LYS A 88 -24.80 0.22 -12.86
N GLU A 89 -24.17 1.36 -13.09
CA GLU A 89 -22.70 1.47 -13.06
C GLU A 89 -22.13 1.24 -11.66
N LEU A 90 -22.81 1.72 -10.61
CA LEU A 90 -22.43 1.46 -9.22
C LEU A 90 -22.46 -0.04 -8.91
N HIS A 91 -23.48 -0.76 -9.38
CA HIS A 91 -23.54 -2.21 -9.24
C HIS A 91 -22.40 -2.91 -9.96
N ILE A 92 -22.09 -2.53 -11.21
CA ILE A 92 -20.95 -3.10 -11.96
C ILE A 92 -19.65 -2.89 -11.18
N ARG A 93 -19.36 -1.65 -10.76
CA ARG A 93 -18.16 -1.32 -9.97
C ARG A 93 -18.09 -2.13 -8.67
N THR A 94 -19.21 -2.29 -7.99
CA THR A 94 -19.26 -3.08 -6.75
C THR A 94 -19.04 -4.57 -7.04
N LYS A 95 -19.57 -5.10 -8.14
CA LYS A 95 -19.33 -6.49 -8.56
C LYS A 95 -17.87 -6.72 -8.96
N ILE A 96 -17.18 -5.76 -9.58
CA ILE A 96 -15.74 -5.84 -9.86
C ILE A 96 -14.95 -5.93 -8.53
N TYR A 97 -15.23 -5.01 -7.60
CA TYR A 97 -14.61 -5.04 -6.28
C TYR A 97 -14.88 -6.38 -5.56
N TRP A 98 -16.12 -6.84 -5.58
CA TRP A 98 -16.53 -8.11 -4.96
C TRP A 98 -15.82 -9.31 -5.57
N ALA A 99 -15.75 -9.36 -6.91
CA ALA A 99 -15.05 -10.40 -7.64
C ALA A 99 -13.57 -10.45 -7.23
N PHE A 100 -12.92 -9.29 -7.12
CA PHE A 100 -11.54 -9.21 -6.65
C PHE A 100 -11.37 -9.76 -5.23
N ILE A 101 -12.15 -9.30 -4.25
CA ILE A 101 -11.96 -9.73 -2.84
C ILE A 101 -12.34 -11.20 -2.60
N LYS A 102 -13.23 -11.76 -3.42
CA LYS A 102 -13.59 -13.20 -3.39
C LYS A 102 -12.66 -14.06 -4.24
N GLY A 103 -11.70 -13.44 -4.93
CA GLY A 103 -10.82 -14.15 -5.82
C GLY A 103 -11.46 -14.76 -7.06
N MET A 104 -12.63 -14.26 -7.43
CA MET A 104 -13.24 -14.61 -8.69
C MET A 104 -12.38 -14.03 -9.80
N TYR A 105 -12.14 -14.84 -10.84
CA TYR A 105 -11.28 -14.46 -11.96
C TYR A 105 -9.83 -14.13 -11.57
N TYR A 106 -9.30 -14.67 -10.46
CA TYR A 106 -7.86 -14.63 -10.20
C TYR A 106 -7.11 -15.29 -11.37
N GLY A 107 -6.28 -14.50 -12.06
CA GLY A 107 -5.58 -14.91 -13.28
C GLY A 107 -6.13 -14.27 -14.56
N ASP A 108 -7.33 -13.70 -14.53
CA ASP A 108 -7.81 -12.91 -15.66
C ASP A 108 -7.02 -11.59 -15.73
N LYS A 109 -6.29 -11.40 -16.84
CA LYS A 109 -5.48 -10.20 -17.12
C LYS A 109 -6.27 -8.89 -17.00
N ASN A 110 -7.58 -8.93 -17.23
CA ASN A 110 -8.45 -7.76 -17.20
C ASN A 110 -8.92 -7.39 -15.78
N MET A 111 -8.62 -8.21 -14.76
CA MET A 111 -8.93 -7.86 -13.36
C MET A 111 -8.21 -6.58 -12.92
N ILE A 112 -6.95 -6.38 -13.35
CA ILE A 112 -6.20 -5.16 -13.03
C ILE A 112 -6.87 -3.93 -13.68
N GLU A 113 -7.34 -4.06 -14.92
CA GLU A 113 -8.09 -3.01 -15.59
C GLU A 113 -9.44 -2.75 -14.91
N GLY A 114 -10.10 -3.80 -14.41
CA GLY A 114 -11.29 -3.69 -13.57
C GLY A 114 -11.04 -2.90 -12.29
N LEU A 115 -9.96 -3.18 -11.57
CA LEU A 115 -9.58 -2.42 -10.37
C LEU A 115 -9.28 -0.95 -10.70
N LYS A 116 -8.63 -0.69 -11.84
CA LYS A 116 -8.42 0.69 -12.31
C LYS A 116 -9.73 1.37 -12.65
N TYR A 117 -10.67 0.65 -13.27
CA TYR A 117 -12.01 1.11 -13.60
C TYR A 117 -12.80 1.54 -12.36
N LEU A 118 -12.52 0.99 -11.17
CA LEU A 118 -13.10 1.48 -9.92
C LEU A 118 -12.75 2.95 -9.63
N GLU A 119 -11.63 3.48 -10.12
CA GLU A 119 -11.19 4.84 -9.80
C GLU A 119 -11.04 5.11 -8.28
N LEU A 120 -10.88 4.05 -7.50
CA LEU A 120 -10.59 4.08 -6.08
C LEU A 120 -9.09 3.98 -5.83
N THR A 121 -8.61 4.60 -4.75
CA THR A 121 -7.22 4.45 -4.28
C THR A 121 -7.07 3.14 -3.51
N PRO A 122 -5.83 2.62 -3.32
CA PRO A 122 -5.61 1.45 -2.47
C PRO A 122 -6.17 1.64 -1.05
N ILE A 123 -6.04 2.84 -0.48
CA ILE A 123 -6.59 3.18 0.85
C ILE A 123 -8.11 3.08 0.85
N GLU A 124 -8.77 3.62 -0.18
CA GLU A 124 -10.23 3.56 -0.30
C GLU A 124 -10.73 2.12 -0.46
N ILE A 125 -10.07 1.31 -1.30
CA ILE A 125 -10.42 -0.11 -1.47
C ILE A 125 -10.26 -0.87 -0.16
N THR A 126 -9.14 -0.68 0.56
CA THR A 126 -8.92 -1.27 1.89
C THR A 126 -9.99 -0.81 2.88
N ASN A 127 -10.38 0.47 2.88
CA ASN A 127 -11.43 0.99 3.75
C ASN A 127 -12.82 0.40 3.45
N VAL A 128 -13.14 0.14 2.18
CA VAL A 128 -14.35 -0.61 1.81
C VAL A 128 -14.28 -2.02 2.40
N LEU A 129 -13.12 -2.68 2.30
CA LEU A 129 -12.94 -4.04 2.81
C LEU A 129 -13.02 -4.13 4.33
N THR A 130 -12.35 -3.25 5.07
CA THR A 130 -12.39 -3.24 6.53
C THR A 130 -13.78 -2.90 7.07
N THR A 131 -14.55 -2.09 6.33
CA THR A 131 -15.96 -1.81 6.68
C THR A 131 -16.84 -3.04 6.47
N ALA A 132 -16.67 -3.73 5.33
CA ALA A 132 -17.48 -4.89 4.96
C ALA A 132 -17.03 -6.20 5.66
N ASN A 133 -15.81 -6.22 6.21
CA ASN A 133 -15.24 -7.30 6.99
C ASN A 133 -14.33 -6.73 8.09
N PRO A 134 -14.85 -6.49 9.30
CA PRO A 134 -14.09 -5.86 10.39
C PRO A 134 -12.94 -6.71 10.91
N LYS A 135 -12.75 -7.94 10.42
CA LYS A 135 -11.63 -8.81 10.79
C LYS A 135 -10.33 -8.43 10.08
N LEU A 136 -10.38 -7.67 8.98
CA LEU A 136 -9.18 -7.20 8.29
C LEU A 136 -8.65 -5.93 8.98
N ILE A 137 -7.78 -6.09 9.97
CA ILE A 137 -7.17 -5.00 10.74
C ILE A 137 -5.66 -5.22 10.88
N GLY A 138 -4.94 -4.21 11.37
CA GLY A 138 -3.52 -4.35 11.69
C GLY A 138 -2.67 -4.75 10.48
N ALA A 139 -1.88 -5.81 10.63
CA ALA A 139 -0.95 -6.27 9.59
C ALA A 139 -1.65 -6.66 8.28
N ASP A 140 -2.78 -7.36 8.36
CA ASP A 140 -3.48 -7.88 7.17
C ASP A 140 -3.98 -6.74 6.27
N ALA A 141 -4.50 -5.67 6.87
CA ALA A 141 -4.95 -4.49 6.14
C ALA A 141 -3.79 -3.76 5.44
N GLU A 142 -2.63 -3.65 6.10
CA GLU A 142 -1.44 -3.02 5.52
C GLU A 142 -0.85 -3.86 4.38
N LEU A 143 -0.79 -5.19 4.53
CA LEU A 143 -0.32 -6.10 3.48
C LEU A 143 -1.26 -6.12 2.27
N PHE A 144 -2.57 -6.06 2.52
CA PHE A 144 -3.56 -5.94 1.46
C PHE A 144 -3.42 -4.60 0.70
N LYS A 145 -3.30 -3.49 1.44
CA LYS A 145 -3.06 -2.15 0.88
C LYS A 145 -1.77 -2.09 0.06
N LEU A 146 -0.69 -2.72 0.55
CA LEU A 146 0.58 -2.83 -0.18
C LEU A 146 0.37 -3.56 -1.51
N SER A 147 -0.26 -4.74 -1.47
CA SER A 147 -0.49 -5.57 -2.66
C SER A 147 -1.30 -4.82 -3.72
N LEU A 148 -2.37 -4.15 -3.29
CA LEU A 148 -3.17 -3.26 -4.14
C LEU A 148 -2.33 -2.14 -4.73
N SER A 149 -1.54 -1.45 -3.90
CA SER A 149 -0.69 -0.35 -4.34
C SER A 149 0.30 -0.80 -5.42
N VAL A 150 0.91 -1.98 -5.29
CA VAL A 150 1.79 -2.51 -6.35
C VAL A 150 1.03 -2.74 -7.66
N LEU A 151 -0.17 -3.34 -7.59
CA LEU A 151 -0.99 -3.71 -8.75
C LEU A 151 -1.52 -2.51 -9.52
N ILE A 152 -2.06 -1.52 -8.80
CA ILE A 152 -2.87 -0.46 -9.42
C ILE A 152 -2.17 0.89 -9.50
N THR A 153 -0.92 1.00 -9.02
CA THR A 153 -0.13 2.24 -9.19
C THR A 153 0.01 2.56 -10.67
N ASP A 154 -0.45 3.74 -11.02
CA ASP A 154 -0.39 4.32 -12.34
C ASP A 154 0.21 5.72 -12.22
N GLN A 155 1.41 5.90 -12.78
CA GLN A 155 2.14 7.17 -12.69
C GLN A 155 1.33 8.35 -13.26
N SER A 156 0.44 8.10 -14.23
CA SER A 156 -0.41 9.14 -14.82
C SER A 156 -1.49 9.67 -13.86
N ARG A 157 -1.80 8.90 -12.82
CA ARG A 157 -2.83 9.21 -11.81
C ARG A 157 -2.24 9.79 -10.53
N LEU A 158 -0.91 9.82 -10.41
CA LEU A 158 -0.22 10.44 -9.29
C LEU A 158 -0.39 11.96 -9.34
N ASN A 159 -0.63 12.57 -8.19
CA ASN A 159 -0.62 14.02 -8.09
C ASN A 159 0.82 14.57 -8.28
N ALA A 160 0.95 15.89 -8.44
CA ALA A 160 2.23 16.53 -8.74
C ALA A 160 3.30 16.22 -7.68
N GLU A 161 2.91 16.18 -6.42
CA GLU A 161 3.80 15.80 -5.34
C GLU A 161 4.16 14.33 -5.48
N GLU A 162 3.21 13.40 -5.42
CA GLU A 162 3.47 11.95 -5.52
C GLU A 162 4.40 11.60 -6.69
N LYS A 163 4.21 12.23 -7.84
CA LYS A 163 5.07 12.09 -9.01
C LYS A 163 6.53 12.45 -8.74
N ILE A 164 6.82 13.52 -7.98
CA ILE A 164 8.19 13.88 -7.61
C ILE A 164 8.86 12.79 -6.77
N ILE A 165 8.15 12.14 -5.83
CA ILE A 165 8.72 11.01 -5.07
C ILE A 165 8.91 9.82 -6.01
N TYR A 166 7.90 9.49 -6.81
CA TYR A 166 7.97 8.37 -7.74
C TYR A 166 9.16 8.51 -8.70
N ASP A 167 9.36 9.69 -9.29
CA ASP A 167 10.49 10.01 -10.17
C ASP A 167 11.85 10.01 -9.41
N LYS A 168 11.85 10.30 -8.11
CA LYS A 168 13.05 10.17 -7.27
C LYS A 168 13.40 8.69 -7.04
N ILE A 169 12.40 7.83 -6.81
CA ILE A 169 12.58 6.38 -6.70
C ILE A 169 13.05 5.81 -8.04
N ASP A 170 12.41 6.15 -9.14
CA ASP A 170 12.80 5.70 -10.49
C ASP A 170 14.26 6.06 -10.80
N ARG A 171 14.65 7.33 -10.61
CA ARG A 171 16.06 7.74 -10.80
C ARG A 171 17.01 6.98 -9.89
N TYR A 172 16.64 6.74 -8.63
CA TYR A 172 17.45 5.94 -7.72
C TYR A 172 17.68 4.53 -8.25
N ILE A 173 16.61 3.85 -8.70
CA ILE A 173 16.66 2.49 -9.23
C ILE A 173 17.51 2.43 -10.48
N ARG A 174 17.26 3.31 -11.45
CA ARG A 174 18.03 3.37 -12.71
C ARG A 174 19.52 3.62 -12.49
N ASN A 175 19.86 4.54 -11.59
CA ASN A 175 21.25 4.83 -11.25
C ASN A 175 21.95 3.64 -10.59
N LYS A 176 21.20 2.84 -9.83
CA LYS A 176 21.72 1.76 -9.01
C LYS A 176 21.79 0.42 -9.75
N PHE A 177 20.84 0.15 -10.63
CA PHE A 177 20.65 -1.13 -11.31
C PHE A 177 20.57 -0.91 -12.82
N LYS A 178 21.74 -0.68 -13.43
CA LYS A 178 21.85 -0.36 -14.86
C LYS A 178 21.47 -1.53 -15.78
N ASP A 179 21.50 -2.75 -15.25
CA ASP A 179 21.30 -3.98 -16.02
C ASP A 179 19.83 -4.48 -15.99
N LEU A 180 18.93 -3.78 -15.30
CA LEU A 180 17.52 -4.15 -15.28
C LEU A 180 16.82 -3.70 -16.57
N THR A 181 15.95 -4.56 -17.07
CA THR A 181 14.98 -4.21 -18.12
C THR A 181 13.96 -3.19 -17.61
N GLU A 182 13.36 -2.39 -18.49
CA GLU A 182 12.33 -1.41 -18.14
C GLU A 182 11.18 -1.98 -17.31
N ASP A 183 10.69 -3.20 -17.64
CA ASP A 183 9.61 -3.83 -16.88
C ASP A 183 10.02 -4.11 -15.43
N LYS A 184 11.26 -4.59 -15.22
CA LYS A 184 11.81 -4.83 -13.87
C LYS A 184 12.10 -3.54 -13.11
N ILE A 185 12.48 -2.46 -13.79
CA ILE A 185 12.61 -1.14 -13.18
C ILE A 185 11.22 -0.69 -12.69
N ARG A 186 10.20 -0.76 -13.55
CA ARG A 186 8.82 -0.36 -13.21
C ARG A 186 8.27 -1.17 -12.03
N GLU A 187 8.44 -2.49 -12.04
CA GLU A 187 8.04 -3.37 -10.91
C GLU A 187 8.72 -2.92 -9.60
N ALA A 188 10.04 -2.70 -9.62
CA ALA A 188 10.78 -2.28 -8.44
C ALA A 188 10.36 -0.89 -7.95
N VAL A 189 10.10 0.05 -8.85
CA VAL A 189 9.63 1.40 -8.51
C VAL A 189 8.24 1.35 -7.89
N ASN A 190 7.29 0.61 -8.49
CA ASN A 190 5.94 0.44 -7.94
C ASN A 190 5.95 -0.19 -6.55
N LEU A 191 6.83 -1.17 -6.34
CA LEU A 191 7.01 -1.84 -5.07
C LEU A 191 7.57 -0.91 -3.99
N ILE A 192 8.65 -0.18 -4.28
CA ILE A 192 9.23 0.78 -3.33
C ILE A 192 8.23 1.90 -3.04
N TRP A 193 7.53 2.37 -4.06
CA TRP A 193 6.42 3.31 -3.92
C TRP A 193 5.34 2.75 -2.97
N ALA A 194 4.93 1.51 -3.17
CA ALA A 194 3.91 0.87 -2.33
C ALA A 194 4.40 0.67 -0.88
N ILE A 195 5.66 0.27 -0.67
CA ILE A 195 6.28 0.18 0.67
C ILE A 195 6.30 1.55 1.35
N ASN A 196 6.53 2.62 0.59
CA ASN A 196 6.47 3.98 1.10
C ASN A 196 5.06 4.36 1.61
N GLN A 197 4.00 3.74 1.10
CA GLN A 197 2.63 3.98 1.56
C GLN A 197 2.21 3.15 2.78
N ILE A 198 3.04 2.18 3.21
CA ILE A 198 2.77 1.42 4.45
C ILE A 198 2.88 2.38 5.63
N ASP A 199 1.86 2.41 6.50
CA ASP A 199 1.92 3.16 7.76
C ASP A 199 1.86 2.18 8.93
N LEU A 200 3.02 1.99 9.55
CA LEU A 200 3.16 1.10 10.70
C LEU A 200 2.88 1.81 12.02
N SER A 201 2.67 3.14 12.05
CA SER A 201 2.61 3.89 13.31
C SER A 201 1.49 3.43 14.24
N ASN A 202 0.36 3.02 13.65
CA ASN A 202 -0.84 2.55 14.34
C ASN A 202 -0.91 1.04 14.55
N CYS A 203 0.10 0.28 14.10
CA CYS A 203 0.15 -1.17 14.26
C CYS A 203 0.69 -1.57 15.65
N SER A 204 0.25 -2.74 16.14
CA SER A 204 0.90 -3.38 17.29
C SER A 204 2.36 -3.76 16.93
N LEU A 205 3.19 -4.02 17.93
CA LEU A 205 4.57 -4.46 17.67
C LEU A 205 4.62 -5.79 16.91
N GLU A 206 3.74 -6.72 17.26
CA GLU A 206 3.60 -8.00 16.57
C GLU A 206 3.22 -7.79 15.11
N ASP A 207 2.24 -6.93 14.84
CA ASP A 207 1.85 -6.58 13.47
C ASP A 207 2.99 -5.95 12.67
N LYS A 208 3.76 -5.05 13.29
CA LYS A 208 4.94 -4.43 12.66
C LYS A 208 5.94 -5.49 12.19
N ILE A 209 6.23 -6.46 13.06
CA ILE A 209 7.15 -7.56 12.75
C ILE A 209 6.55 -8.44 11.64
N ASN A 210 5.27 -8.78 11.73
CA ASN A 210 4.58 -9.62 10.76
C ASN A 210 4.56 -8.98 9.36
N VAL A 211 4.26 -7.68 9.25
CA VAL A 211 4.30 -6.96 7.98
C VAL A 211 5.70 -7.00 7.37
N LEU A 212 6.73 -6.65 8.15
CA LEU A 212 8.12 -6.63 7.68
C LEU A 212 8.60 -8.02 7.24
N ASN A 213 8.28 -9.06 8.01
CA ASN A 213 8.61 -10.44 7.66
C ASN A 213 7.90 -10.89 6.38
N ALA A 214 6.61 -10.58 6.23
CA ALA A 214 5.85 -10.95 5.04
C ALA A 214 6.44 -10.33 3.77
N ILE A 215 6.93 -9.08 3.84
CA ILE A 215 7.59 -8.39 2.71
C ILE A 215 9.09 -8.67 2.62
N SER A 216 9.62 -9.60 3.44
CA SER A 216 11.04 -9.96 3.49
C SER A 216 11.98 -8.76 3.68
N LEU A 217 11.54 -7.79 4.49
CA LEU A 217 12.35 -6.63 4.89
C LEU A 217 12.72 -6.72 6.37
N ASN A 218 13.93 -6.28 6.71
CA ASN A 218 14.25 -5.91 8.08
C ASN A 218 13.97 -4.42 8.33
N LEU A 219 13.96 -4.02 9.59
CA LEU A 219 13.69 -2.63 10.00
C LEU A 219 14.62 -1.62 9.34
N ASP A 220 15.93 -1.91 9.30
CA ASP A 220 16.93 -1.06 8.62
C ASP A 220 16.56 -0.81 7.16
N SER A 221 16.15 -1.87 6.44
CA SER A 221 15.81 -1.83 5.02
C SER A 221 14.52 -1.04 4.75
N PHE A 222 13.52 -1.22 5.61
CA PHE A 222 12.29 -0.44 5.57
C PHE A 222 12.57 1.06 5.79
N GLN A 223 13.41 1.39 6.77
CA GLN A 223 13.81 2.77 7.04
C GLN A 223 14.62 3.38 5.90
N ASP A 224 15.55 2.63 5.30
CA ASP A 224 16.32 3.09 4.14
C ASP A 224 15.38 3.44 2.96
N ILE A 225 14.28 2.69 2.77
CA ILE A 225 13.27 2.99 1.75
C ILE A 225 12.49 4.27 2.10
N LYS A 226 11.96 4.37 3.31
CA LYS A 226 11.20 5.54 3.80
C LYS A 226 12.04 6.82 3.75
N PHE A 227 13.34 6.71 4.00
CA PHE A 227 14.25 7.84 3.91
C PHE A 227 14.31 8.44 2.50
N LEU A 228 14.18 7.61 1.45
CA LEU A 228 14.22 8.10 0.06
C LEU A 228 13.09 9.07 -0.26
N THR A 229 12.01 9.05 0.48
CA THR A 229 10.75 9.74 0.14
C THR A 229 10.45 10.94 1.05
N LEU A 230 11.24 11.15 2.11
CA LEU A 230 11.10 12.30 3.02
C LEU A 230 11.15 13.63 2.28
N ARG A 231 10.16 14.47 2.54
CA ARG A 231 10.00 15.82 1.99
C ARG A 231 8.86 16.56 2.71
N GLY A 232 8.66 17.82 2.34
CA GLY A 232 7.55 18.65 2.83
C GLY A 232 8.07 19.80 3.67
N SER A 233 7.18 20.36 4.48
CA SER A 233 7.49 21.30 5.55
C SER A 233 8.32 20.63 6.66
N ASN A 234 8.92 21.43 7.54
CA ASN A 234 9.68 20.89 8.68
C ASN A 234 8.81 19.98 9.57
N ASP A 235 7.57 20.42 9.82
CA ASP A 235 6.58 19.68 10.62
C ASP A 235 6.30 18.29 10.02
N GLU A 236 6.01 18.23 8.72
CA GLU A 236 5.77 16.98 7.99
C GLU A 236 7.01 16.08 7.99
N ILE A 237 8.19 16.64 7.76
CA ILE A 237 9.46 15.90 7.78
C ILE A 237 9.70 15.27 9.15
N ILE A 238 9.50 16.00 10.25
CA ILE A 238 9.69 15.46 11.60
C ILE A 238 8.66 14.38 11.90
N SER A 239 7.38 14.60 11.56
CA SER A 239 6.35 13.58 11.69
C SER A 239 6.69 12.29 10.92
N ASP A 240 7.18 12.41 9.69
CA ASP A 240 7.58 11.25 8.89
C ASP A 240 8.83 10.56 9.44
N ILE A 241 9.79 11.31 9.99
CA ILE A 241 10.96 10.74 10.66
C ILE A 241 10.52 9.92 11.88
N TYR A 242 9.56 10.40 12.67
CA TYR A 242 9.00 9.64 13.79
C TYR A 242 8.39 8.30 13.33
N LYS A 243 7.51 8.36 12.33
CA LYS A 243 6.88 7.17 11.75
C LYS A 243 7.89 6.19 11.17
N MET A 244 8.96 6.69 10.57
CA MET A 244 10.02 5.88 9.99
C MET A 244 10.94 5.26 11.05
N VAL A 245 11.48 6.08 11.96
CA VAL A 245 12.57 5.69 12.88
C VAL A 245 12.00 4.98 14.10
N LEU A 246 10.91 5.50 14.66
CA LEU A 246 10.33 5.02 15.92
C LEU A 246 9.05 4.19 15.70
N LEU A 247 8.57 4.08 14.45
CA LEU A 247 7.35 3.35 14.08
C LEU A 247 6.14 3.76 14.94
N ARG A 248 6.00 5.05 15.22
CA ARG A 248 4.88 5.64 15.96
C ARG A 248 4.66 7.08 15.52
N ASP A 249 3.50 7.62 15.88
CA ASP A 249 3.25 9.05 15.72
C ASP A 249 4.08 9.86 16.74
N ALA A 250 4.44 11.08 16.34
CA ALA A 250 5.13 12.01 17.21
C ALA A 250 4.18 12.50 18.31
N ASP A 251 4.63 12.44 19.56
CA ASP A 251 3.99 13.17 20.65
C ASP A 251 4.30 14.66 20.53
N GLU A 252 3.43 15.53 21.06
CA GLU A 252 3.55 16.99 20.86
C GLU A 252 4.90 17.55 21.34
N ASP A 253 5.37 17.11 22.52
CA ASP A 253 6.59 17.62 23.13
C ASP A 253 7.83 17.14 22.37
N GLY A 254 7.87 15.85 22.04
CA GLY A 254 8.90 15.27 21.19
C GLY A 254 8.95 15.93 19.81
N LYS A 255 7.80 16.16 19.18
CA LYS A 255 7.72 16.84 17.88
C LYS A 255 8.34 18.23 17.94
N LYS A 256 7.94 19.06 18.92
CA LYS A 256 8.49 20.40 19.13
C LYS A 256 10.00 20.39 19.37
N TYR A 257 10.49 19.42 20.14
CA TYR A 257 11.93 19.27 20.40
C TYR A 257 12.69 19.02 19.09
N TRP A 258 12.26 18.03 18.29
CA TRP A 258 12.96 17.69 17.05
C TRP A 258 12.80 18.73 15.95
N GLU A 259 11.69 19.46 15.91
CA GLU A 259 11.52 20.64 15.05
C GLU A 259 12.54 21.73 15.41
N SER A 260 12.69 22.04 16.71
CA SER A 260 13.67 23.01 17.19
C SER A 260 15.11 22.59 16.82
N GLU A 261 15.45 21.31 17.01
CA GLU A 261 16.75 20.77 16.59
C GLU A 261 16.94 20.91 15.07
N PHE A 262 15.92 20.58 14.28
CA PHE A 262 15.98 20.68 12.82
C PHE A 262 16.18 22.13 12.36
N GLU A 263 15.43 23.07 12.92
CA GLU A 263 15.60 24.50 12.65
C GLU A 263 16.97 25.02 13.05
N GLY A 264 17.51 24.56 14.20
CA GLY A 264 18.86 24.88 14.63
C GLY A 264 19.91 24.50 13.57
N LEU A 265 19.83 23.27 13.07
CA LEU A 265 20.71 22.77 12.01
C LEU A 265 20.60 23.60 10.72
N LYS A 266 19.38 24.04 10.37
CA LYS A 266 19.17 24.91 9.20
C LYS A 266 19.76 26.30 9.42
N LYS A 267 19.68 26.86 10.63
CA LYS A 267 20.31 28.15 11.01
C LYS A 267 21.83 28.08 11.00
N GLU A 268 22.41 26.90 11.25
CA GLU A 268 23.85 26.63 11.09
C GLU A 268 24.31 26.53 9.62
N GLY A 269 23.38 26.64 8.65
CA GLY A 269 23.68 26.60 7.23
C GLY A 269 23.66 25.19 6.61
N LYS A 270 23.19 24.17 7.35
CA LYS A 270 23.05 22.81 6.78
C LYS A 270 21.92 22.76 5.76
N SER A 271 22.14 21.98 4.70
CA SER A 271 21.10 21.65 3.73
C SER A 271 19.98 20.83 4.41
N SER A 272 18.80 20.78 3.80
CA SER A 272 17.70 19.95 4.35
C SER A 272 18.11 18.48 4.46
N GLU A 273 18.83 17.96 3.47
CA GLU A 273 19.28 16.56 3.48
C GLU A 273 20.28 16.28 4.61
N GLU A 274 21.23 17.19 4.86
CA GLU A 274 22.15 17.09 5.99
C GLU A 274 21.42 17.16 7.33
N SER A 275 20.49 18.11 7.48
CA SER A 275 19.67 18.23 8.69
C SER A 275 18.85 16.97 8.96
N ILE A 276 18.17 16.42 7.94
CA ILE A 276 17.39 15.17 8.08
C ILE A 276 18.29 14.03 8.53
N ASN A 277 19.44 13.83 7.88
CA ASN A 277 20.38 12.78 8.22
C ASN A 277 20.86 12.89 9.67
N GLU A 278 21.15 14.11 10.14
CA GLU A 278 21.60 14.33 11.50
C GLU A 278 20.52 14.07 12.54
N ILE A 279 19.27 14.52 12.31
CA ILE A 279 18.14 14.20 13.18
C ILE A 279 17.93 12.69 13.28
N ILE A 280 17.92 11.97 12.15
CA ILE A 280 17.78 10.51 12.15
C ILE A 280 18.91 9.85 12.94
N ASN A 281 20.16 10.29 12.76
CA ASN A 281 21.30 9.72 13.49
C ASN A 281 21.21 9.99 14.99
N LYS A 282 20.76 11.18 15.40
CA LYS A 282 20.50 11.52 16.80
C LYS A 282 19.40 10.62 17.37
N MET A 283 18.24 10.50 16.71
CA MET A 283 17.16 9.60 17.13
C MET A 283 17.60 8.13 17.22
N LYS A 284 18.37 7.64 16.24
CA LYS A 284 18.90 6.27 16.24
C LYS A 284 19.91 6.01 17.37
N SER A 285 20.50 7.07 17.92
CA SER A 285 21.41 6.98 19.06
C SER A 285 20.68 6.99 20.41
N ASP A 286 19.41 7.40 20.42
CA ASP A 286 18.57 7.48 21.60
C ASP A 286 18.22 6.09 22.16
N ILE A 287 17.95 6.04 23.47
CA ILE A 287 17.51 4.83 24.18
C ILE A 287 16.18 4.32 23.66
N GLU A 288 15.27 5.21 23.24
CA GLU A 288 13.97 4.82 22.68
C GLU A 288 14.15 3.94 21.44
N TYR A 289 14.98 4.39 20.49
CA TYR A 289 15.27 3.62 19.28
C TYR A 289 15.97 2.29 19.60
N LYS A 290 16.96 2.30 20.50
CA LYS A 290 17.66 1.08 20.92
C LYS A 290 16.70 0.05 21.52
N ASN A 291 15.74 0.51 22.31
CA ASN A 291 14.68 -0.31 22.90
C ASN A 291 13.69 -0.84 21.86
N LEU A 292 13.41 -0.08 20.80
CA LEU A 292 12.60 -0.56 19.69
C LEU A 292 13.32 -1.68 18.94
N VAL A 293 14.58 -1.42 18.52
CA VAL A 293 15.37 -2.36 17.72
C VAL A 293 15.64 -3.68 18.45
N SER A 294 15.82 -3.66 19.77
CA SER A 294 16.04 -4.88 20.54
C SER A 294 14.85 -5.84 20.42
N LYS A 295 13.63 -5.32 20.27
CA LYS A 295 12.41 -6.13 20.13
C LYS A 295 12.26 -6.78 18.74
N PHE A 296 12.91 -6.24 17.71
CA PHE A 296 12.96 -6.86 16.37
C PHE A 296 14.03 -7.96 16.26
N LYS A 297 14.90 -8.09 17.27
CA LYS A 297 15.97 -9.08 17.32
C LYS A 297 15.71 -10.21 18.32
N ALA A 298 14.65 -10.07 19.11
CA ALA A 298 14.19 -11.05 20.08
C ALA A 298 13.37 -12.14 19.38
#